data_AF-A0A8S3G9W5-F1
#
_entry.id   AF-A0A8S3G9W5-F1
#
_cell.length_a   1.000
_cell.length_b   1.000
_cell.length_c   1.000
_cell.angle_alpha   90.00
_cell.angle_beta   90.00
_cell.angle_gamma   90.00
#
_symmetry.space_group_name_H-M   'P 1'
#
loop_
_entity.id
_entity.type
_entity.pdbx_description
1 polymer ?
#
loop_
_entity_poly.entity_id
_entity_poly.type
_entity_poly.pdbx_seq_one_letter_code
_entity_poly.pdbx_strand_id
1 'polypeptide(L)' 'TTEVLTQDRAFASVHSQSAGTKTTIAMNIFNKTLKLFVAGYDGVLSVYEVNTNEGGECKQISQHLLFNMTQN' A
#
# COMPACT_ATOMS: atom_id res chain seq x y z
N THR A 1 7.54 -32.83 5.51
CA THR A 1 8.61 -31.82 5.67
C THR A 1 8.49 -30.84 4.52
N THR A 2 7.71 -29.77 4.70
CA THR A 2 7.46 -28.80 3.62
C THR A 2 7.73 -27.39 4.15
N GLU A 3 8.92 -27.19 4.68
CA GLU A 3 9.38 -25.91 5.20
C GLU A 3 10.59 -25.40 4.40
N VAL A 4 10.48 -25.27 3.06
CA VAL A 4 11.57 -24.66 2.26
C VAL A 4 11.06 -23.92 1.01
N LEU A 5 9.92 -23.21 1.06
CA LEU A 5 9.39 -22.48 -0.13
C LEU A 5 9.10 -20.99 0.09
N THR A 6 9.52 -20.42 1.22
CA THR A 6 9.25 -19.02 1.60
C THR A 6 10.44 -18.08 1.46
N GLN A 7 11.61 -18.58 1.04
CA GLN A 7 12.87 -17.82 1.12
C GLN A 7 13.00 -16.65 0.12
N ASP A 8 12.00 -16.40 -0.74
CA ASP A 8 12.04 -15.35 -1.77
C ASP A 8 10.69 -14.68 -2.07
N ARG A 9 9.67 -14.88 -1.22
CA ARG A 9 8.35 -14.24 -1.44
C ARG A 9 8.11 -13.15 -0.42
N ALA A 10 7.71 -11.97 -0.91
CA ALA A 10 7.24 -10.89 -0.07
C ALA A 10 6.04 -11.37 0.79
N PHE A 11 6.03 -10.99 2.07
CA PHE A 11 4.92 -11.31 2.98
C PHE A 11 3.59 -10.71 2.50
N ALA A 12 3.63 -9.48 1.99
CA ALA A 12 2.48 -8.80 1.43
C ALA A 12 2.89 -7.92 0.24
N SER A 13 1.99 -7.73 -0.72
CA SER A 13 2.20 -6.92 -1.92
C SER A 13 1.07 -5.93 -2.15
N VAL A 14 1.39 -4.81 -2.79
CA VAL A 14 0.44 -3.78 -3.19
C VAL A 14 0.63 -3.48 -4.67
N HIS A 15 -0.47 -3.52 -5.42
CA HIS A 15 -0.52 -3.05 -6.79
C HIS A 15 -1.10 -1.65 -6.82
N SER A 16 -0.22 -0.65 -6.96
CA SER A 16 -0.64 0.74 -7.10
C SER A 16 -0.88 1.08 -8.57
N GLN A 17 -1.93 1.85 -8.85
CA GLN A 17 -2.29 2.26 -10.22
C GLN A 17 -1.42 3.41 -10.75
N SER A 18 -0.61 4.05 -9.89
CA SER A 18 0.25 5.19 -10.24
C SER A 18 1.62 4.76 -10.79
N ALA A 19 1.60 3.85 -11.78
CA ALA A 19 2.80 3.33 -12.42
C ALA A 19 3.65 4.47 -13.03
N GLY A 20 4.95 4.52 -12.66
CA GLY A 20 5.91 5.47 -13.22
C GLY A 20 6.01 6.83 -12.52
N THR A 21 5.23 7.07 -11.46
CA THR A 21 5.38 8.26 -10.61
C THR A 21 6.27 7.96 -9.40
N LYS A 22 6.99 8.97 -8.90
CA LYS A 22 7.64 8.84 -7.60
C LYS A 22 6.56 8.66 -6.54
N THR A 23 6.80 7.81 -5.56
CA THR A 23 5.87 7.58 -4.44
C THR A 23 6.63 7.64 -3.13
N THR A 24 5.97 8.14 -2.08
CA THR A 24 6.42 8.05 -0.70
C THR A 24 5.50 7.09 0.05
N ILE A 25 6.08 6.18 0.81
CA ILE A 25 5.33 5.16 1.54
C ILE A 25 5.50 5.35 3.04
N ALA A 26 4.43 5.08 3.80
CA ALA A 26 4.47 5.06 5.26
C ALA A 26 3.58 3.93 5.78
N MET A 27 3.95 3.35 6.93
CA MET A 27 3.16 2.31 7.60
C MET A 27 2.82 2.76 9.01
N ASN A 28 1.58 2.51 9.43
CA ASN A 28 1.17 2.78 10.81
C ASN A 28 0.05 1.82 11.25
N ILE A 29 0.00 1.55 12.55
CA ILE A 29 -1.02 0.71 13.17
C ILE A 29 -2.11 1.62 13.74
N PHE A 30 -3.32 1.51 13.20
CA PHE A 30 -4.50 2.23 13.67
C PHE A 30 -5.58 1.23 14.04
N ASN A 31 -6.14 1.34 15.26
CA ASN A 31 -7.21 0.47 15.75
C ASN A 31 -6.91 -1.03 15.56
N LYS A 32 -5.68 -1.46 15.87
CA LYS A 32 -5.18 -2.86 15.74
C LYS A 32 -5.01 -3.36 14.30
N THR A 33 -5.15 -2.49 13.31
CA THR A 33 -4.96 -2.83 11.90
C THR A 33 -3.73 -2.12 11.35
N LEU A 34 -2.85 -2.86 10.68
CA LEU A 34 -1.72 -2.28 9.96
C LEU A 34 -2.22 -1.65 8.65
N LYS A 35 -1.90 -0.38 8.46
CA LYS A 35 -2.24 0.36 7.25
C LYS A 35 -0.98 0.85 6.56
N LEU A 36 -0.94 0.67 5.24
CA LEU A 36 0.08 1.22 4.36
C LEU A 36 -0.50 2.43 3.63
N PHE A 37 0.22 3.53 3.68
CA PHE A 37 -0.09 4.79 3.01
C PHE A 37 0.88 4.94 1.85
N VAL A 38 0.36 5.11 0.64
CA VAL A 38 1.14 5.31 -0.57
C VAL A 38 0.74 6.66 -1.16
N ALA A 39 1.63 7.65 -1.03
CA ALA A 39 1.45 8.99 -1.59
C ALA A 39 2.20 9.10 -2.92
N GLY A 40 1.48 9.24 -4.02
CA GLY A 40 2.04 9.52 -5.33
C GLY A 40 2.25 11.00 -5.57
N TYR A 41 3.24 11.33 -6.41
CA TYR A 41 3.46 12.70 -6.90
C TYR A 41 2.36 13.19 -7.85
N ASP A 42 1.50 12.29 -8.32
CA ASP A 42 0.24 12.60 -9.01
C ASP A 42 -0.81 13.26 -8.10
N GLY A 43 -0.53 13.33 -6.79
CA GLY A 43 -1.44 13.90 -5.80
C GLY A 43 -2.45 12.93 -5.25
N VAL A 44 -2.26 11.63 -5.49
CA VAL A 44 -3.12 10.60 -4.96
C VAL A 44 -2.46 9.98 -3.72
N LEU A 45 -3.19 9.95 -2.60
CA LEU A 45 -2.88 9.16 -1.43
C LEU A 45 -3.79 7.92 -1.40
N SER A 46 -3.21 6.76 -1.67
CA SER A 46 -3.91 5.48 -1.53
C SER A 46 -3.60 4.86 -0.17
N VAL A 47 -4.64 4.39 0.51
CA VAL A 47 -4.55 3.71 1.81
C VAL A 47 -4.88 2.24 1.60
N TYR A 48 -3.99 1.36 2.04
CA TYR A 48 -4.13 -0.08 1.97
C TYR A 48 -4.16 -0.68 3.37
N GLU A 49 -5.00 -1.69 3.55
CA GLU A 49 -5.00 -2.52 4.74
C GLU A 49 -4.13 -3.75 4.51
N VAL A 50 -3.24 -4.03 5.48
CA VAL A 50 -2.35 -5.18 5.46
C VAL A 50 -2.89 -6.23 6.41
N ASN A 51 -3.24 -7.40 5.89
CA ASN A 51 -3.60 -8.55 6.73
C ASN A 51 -2.32 -9.11 7.37
N THR A 52 -2.10 -8.80 8.64
CA THR A 52 -0.90 -9.24 9.37
C THR A 52 -0.90 -10.72 9.75
N ASN A 53 -2.03 -11.43 9.60
CA ASN A 53 -2.13 -12.86 9.93
C ASN A 53 -1.76 -13.73 8.72
N GLU A 54 -2.33 -13.39 7.55
CA GLU A 54 -2.19 -14.20 6.33
C GLU A 54 -1.23 -13.59 5.30
N GLY A 55 -0.97 -12.27 5.37
CA GLY A 55 -0.21 -11.55 4.35
C GLY A 55 -0.94 -11.46 3.02
N GLY A 56 -0.19 -11.53 1.92
CA GLY A 56 -0.73 -11.58 0.55
C GLY A 56 -1.01 -10.21 -0.09
N GLU A 57 -1.99 -10.18 -0.99
CA GLU A 57 -2.37 -8.95 -1.70
C GLU A 57 -3.13 -8.00 -0.78
N CYS A 58 -2.59 -6.81 -0.57
CA CYS A 58 -3.19 -5.80 0.29
C CYS A 58 -4.35 -5.10 -0.42
N LYS A 59 -5.47 -4.96 0.29
CA LYS A 59 -6.67 -4.32 -0.25
C LYS A 59 -6.60 -2.81 -0.07
N GLN A 60 -6.87 -2.05 -1.15
CA GLN A 60 -7.08 -0.61 -1.05
C GLN A 60 -8.39 -0.34 -0.31
N ILE A 61 -8.31 0.40 0.79
CA ILE A 61 -9.48 0.76 1.62
C ILE A 61 -9.95 2.19 1.36
N SER A 62 -9.05 3.07 0.92
CA SER A 62 -9.40 4.44 0.61
C SER A 62 -8.41 5.07 -0.36
N GLN A 63 -8.86 6.13 -1.01
CA GLN A 63 -8.06 6.96 -1.90
C GLN A 63 -8.45 8.41 -1.66
N HIS A 64 -7.46 9.26 -1.50
CA HIS A 64 -7.62 10.69 -1.24
C HIS A 64 -6.81 11.49 -2.25
N LEU A 65 -7.30 12.67 -2.61
CA LEU A 65 -6.52 13.66 -3.35
C LEU A 65 -5.80 14.54 -2.33
N LEU A 66 -4.47 14.57 -2.37
CA LEU A 66 -3.62 15.38 -1.49
C LEU A 66 -3.69 16.86 -1.84
N PHE A 67 -3.98 17.18 -3.10
CA PHE A 67 -4.16 18.54 -3.58
C PHE A 67 -5.30 18.56 -4.60
N ASN A 68 -6.13 19.61 -4.55
CA ASN A 68 -6.99 19.96 -5.67
C ASN A 68 -6.05 20.42 -6.77
N MET A 69 -5.70 19.57 -7.73
CA MET A 69 -5.03 20.02 -8.95
C MET A 69 -6.01 20.93 -9.69
N THR A 70 -5.98 22.23 -9.40
CA THR A 70 -6.32 23.25 -10.38
C THR A 70 -5.43 22.98 -11.58
N GLN A 71 -6.00 22.35 -12.61
CA GLN A 71 -5.42 22.36 -13.95
C GLN A 71 -5.22 23.83 -14.32
N ASN A 72 -3.96 24.20 -14.57
CA ASN A 72 -3.58 25.47 -15.15
C ASN A 72 -3.20 25.22 -16.61
#